data_AF-A0A812SPC6-F1
#
_entry.id   AF-A0A812SPC6-F1
#
_cell.length_a   1.000
_cell.length_b   1.000
_cell.length_c   1.000
_cell.angle_alpha   90.00
_cell.angle_beta   90.00
_cell.angle_gamma   90.00
#
_symmetry.space_group_name_H-M   'P 1'
#
loop_
_entity.id
_entity.type
_entity.pdbx_description
1 polymer ?
#
loop_
_entity_poly.entity_id
_entity_poly.type
_entity_poly.pdbx_seq_one_letter_code
_entity_poly.pdbx_strand_id
1 'polypeptide(L)'
;MAGTAGYPFEDSGDVPAWTETLYQARPWSDDPPLSRSPYDQAAPEMLYKLDLFHLFKVGIGRDVAGSTCLLCRLGYFDYEGSRRNLAHRLCNAHKSFKLWCLAMHKSPGLRYFSPAFFNMKRLSDYAWSNSKGSDTMLLLGWLHWFVSARLQQEPPLPQEHKRLFRLLRSTIHHGQQIFDIAYSHPLWLARECGQSLYLHLTIFLNGYQMLARQALDMHMSFFALKPNTMGSGTFAVPFRHHRLWSLTLPYIHVTSTKMLWGSCAALLWL
;
A
#
# COMPACT_ATOMS: atom_id res chain seq x y z
N MET A 1 -3.01 -25.27 0.28
CA MET A 1 -2.14 -24.07 0.39
C MET A 1 -2.55 -23.11 -0.69
N ALA A 2 -2.58 -21.81 -0.43
CA ALA A 2 -2.85 -20.83 -1.47
C ALA A 2 -1.78 -20.89 -2.58
N GLY A 3 -2.20 -20.76 -3.84
CA GLY A 3 -1.35 -20.88 -5.03
C GLY A 3 -1.20 -22.30 -5.59
N THR A 4 -1.84 -23.31 -4.99
CA THR A 4 -1.91 -24.67 -5.58
C THR A 4 -3.10 -24.81 -6.53
N ALA A 5 -3.15 -25.90 -7.30
CA ALA A 5 -4.31 -26.22 -8.13
C ALA A 5 -5.61 -26.19 -7.29
N GLY A 6 -6.63 -25.49 -7.79
CA GLY A 6 -7.91 -25.27 -7.11
C GLY A 6 -7.94 -24.08 -6.14
N TYR A 7 -6.79 -23.50 -5.77
CA TYR A 7 -6.68 -22.42 -4.80
C TYR A 7 -5.85 -21.23 -5.36
N PRO A 8 -6.33 -20.53 -6.39
CA PRO A 8 -5.61 -19.41 -7.01
C PRO A 8 -5.33 -18.29 -5.98
N PHE A 9 -4.08 -17.82 -5.89
CA PHE A 9 -3.71 -16.82 -4.88
C PHE A 9 -4.15 -15.40 -5.27
N GLU A 10 -4.47 -15.20 -6.54
CA GLU A 10 -4.95 -13.94 -7.11
C GLU A 10 -6.44 -13.71 -6.88
N ASP A 11 -7.16 -14.71 -6.38
CA ASP A 11 -8.58 -14.61 -6.10
C ASP A 11 -8.84 -13.61 -4.97
N SER A 12 -9.50 -12.51 -5.34
CA SER A 12 -9.97 -11.44 -4.46
C SER A 12 -11.49 -11.38 -4.40
N GLY A 13 -12.17 -12.47 -4.74
CA GLY A 13 -13.62 -12.59 -4.58
C GLY A 13 -14.06 -12.45 -3.13
N ASP A 14 -15.38 -12.38 -2.91
CA ASP A 14 -15.94 -12.22 -1.55
C ASP A 14 -15.64 -13.40 -0.62
N VAL A 15 -15.43 -14.59 -1.21
CA VAL A 15 -14.98 -15.80 -0.51
C VAL A 15 -13.88 -16.42 -1.36
N PRO A 16 -12.63 -15.97 -1.19
CA PRO A 16 -11.56 -16.52 -1.99
C PRO A 16 -11.36 -18.00 -1.68
N ALA A 17 -11.19 -18.83 -2.70
CA ALA A 17 -11.07 -20.28 -2.51
C ALA A 17 -9.94 -20.64 -1.52
N TRP A 18 -8.85 -19.88 -1.55
CA TRP A 18 -7.68 -20.12 -0.70
C TRP A 18 -7.94 -19.93 0.81
N THR A 19 -9.07 -19.32 1.20
CA THR A 19 -9.43 -19.13 2.62
C THR A 19 -9.66 -20.44 3.34
N GLU A 20 -10.16 -21.46 2.63
CA GLU A 20 -10.33 -22.83 3.16
C GLU A 20 -9.02 -23.48 3.57
N THR A 21 -7.91 -23.01 2.99
CA THR A 21 -6.57 -23.56 3.25
C THR A 21 -5.89 -22.94 4.48
N LEU A 22 -6.49 -21.91 5.09
CA LEU A 22 -5.96 -21.27 6.28
C LEU A 22 -6.09 -22.21 7.49
N TYR A 23 -5.05 -22.24 8.32
CA TYR A 23 -5.03 -22.97 9.60
C TYR A 23 -5.23 -24.49 9.49
N GLN A 24 -5.14 -25.07 8.29
CA GLN A 24 -5.21 -26.52 8.09
C GLN A 24 -4.02 -27.29 8.70
N ALA A 25 -2.90 -26.60 8.94
CA ALA A 25 -1.72 -27.16 9.58
C ALA A 25 -1.03 -26.08 10.43
N ARG A 26 -0.44 -26.49 11.55
CA ARG A 26 0.36 -25.59 12.39
C ARG A 26 1.68 -25.25 11.71
N PRO A 27 2.10 -23.97 11.68
CA PRO A 27 3.34 -23.59 11.01
C PRO A 27 4.60 -23.82 11.86
N TRP A 28 4.46 -24.34 13.09
CA TRP A 28 5.56 -24.61 14.00
C TRP A 28 5.49 -26.04 14.52
N SER A 29 6.66 -26.61 14.82
CA SER A 29 6.79 -27.91 15.49
C SER A 29 6.62 -27.78 17.01
N ASP A 30 7.10 -26.68 17.59
CA ASP A 30 7.00 -26.36 19.02
C ASP A 30 6.17 -25.10 19.23
N ASP A 31 5.31 -25.07 20.26
CA ASP A 31 4.42 -23.95 20.49
C ASP A 31 5.20 -22.66 20.86
N PRO A 32 5.02 -21.56 20.08
CA PRO A 32 5.69 -20.31 20.37
C PRO A 32 5.19 -19.72 21.69
N PRO A 33 6.03 -18.94 22.42
CA PRO A 33 5.67 -18.43 23.74
C PRO A 33 4.36 -17.65 23.79
N LEU A 34 4.05 -16.88 22.74
CA LEU A 34 2.82 -16.08 22.68
C LEU A 34 1.56 -16.93 22.51
N SER A 35 1.67 -18.16 22.01
CA SER A 35 0.55 -19.11 21.91
C SER A 35 0.06 -19.62 23.27
N ARG A 36 0.82 -19.37 24.34
CA ARG A 36 0.40 -19.64 25.72
C ARG A 36 -0.55 -18.58 26.28
N SER A 37 -0.70 -17.45 25.57
CA SER A 37 -1.65 -16.41 25.94
C SER A 37 -3.10 -16.93 25.79
N PRO A 38 -4.03 -16.60 26.69
CA PRO A 38 -5.42 -17.00 26.56
C PRO A 38 -6.04 -16.43 25.27
N TYR A 39 -6.28 -17.30 24.29
CA TYR A 39 -6.95 -16.99 23.02
C TYR A 39 -7.88 -18.15 22.65
N ASP A 40 -7.61 -18.85 21.55
CA ASP A 40 -8.29 -20.05 21.08
C ASP A 40 -7.28 -21.21 21.07
N GLN A 41 -7.56 -22.26 21.84
CA GLN A 41 -6.68 -23.42 21.94
C GLN A 41 -6.76 -24.33 20.70
N ALA A 42 -7.87 -24.30 19.96
CA ALA A 42 -8.04 -25.07 18.73
C ALA A 42 -7.28 -24.44 17.57
N ALA A 43 -7.15 -23.11 17.56
CA ALA A 43 -6.45 -22.36 16.51
C ALA A 43 -5.56 -21.23 17.09
N PRO A 44 -4.51 -21.55 17.87
CA PRO A 44 -3.63 -20.54 18.49
C PRO A 44 -2.90 -19.66 17.46
N GLU A 45 -2.69 -20.16 16.25
CA GLU A 45 -2.12 -19.44 15.12
C GLU A 45 -2.95 -18.23 14.66
N MET A 46 -4.25 -18.21 14.95
CA MET A 46 -5.08 -17.04 14.67
C MET A 46 -4.70 -15.82 15.52
N LEU A 47 -3.99 -16.00 16.65
CA LEU A 47 -3.46 -14.90 17.46
C LEU A 47 -2.43 -14.07 16.69
N TYR A 48 -1.66 -14.71 15.80
CA TYR A 48 -0.60 -14.06 15.03
C TYR A 48 -1.20 -13.37 13.82
N LYS A 49 -1.61 -12.11 14.01
CA LYS A 49 -2.00 -11.24 12.90
C LYS A 49 -0.78 -10.53 12.34
N LEU A 50 -0.77 -10.38 11.02
CA LEU A 50 0.20 -9.53 10.35
C LEU A 50 -0.07 -8.08 10.71
N ASP A 51 0.92 -7.20 10.59
CA ASP A 51 0.68 -5.75 10.70
C ASP A 51 0.15 -5.22 9.36
N LEU A 52 -1.04 -4.60 9.38
CA LEU A 52 -1.69 -4.08 8.19
C LEU A 52 -0.83 -3.04 7.48
N PHE A 53 -0.14 -2.18 8.25
CA PHE A 53 0.70 -1.14 7.69
C PHE A 53 1.96 -1.71 7.05
N HIS A 54 2.58 -2.70 7.71
CA HIS A 54 3.70 -3.43 7.14
C HIS A 54 3.29 -4.12 5.83
N LEU A 55 2.16 -4.83 5.80
CA LEU A 55 1.68 -5.49 4.59
C LEU A 55 1.37 -4.49 3.47
N PHE A 56 0.75 -3.37 3.79
CA PHE A 56 0.46 -2.35 2.79
C PHE A 56 1.75 -1.74 2.24
N LYS A 57 2.68 -1.33 3.11
CA LYS A 57 3.96 -0.73 2.71
C LYS A 57 4.82 -1.71 1.90
N VAL A 58 5.02 -2.93 2.39
CA VAL A 58 5.86 -3.94 1.73
C VAL A 58 5.12 -4.63 0.57
N GLY A 59 3.80 -4.52 0.53
CA GLY A 59 2.95 -5.02 -0.55
C GLY A 59 2.62 -3.93 -1.55
N ILE A 60 1.32 -3.62 -1.65
CA ILE A 60 0.72 -2.92 -2.78
C ILE A 60 0.91 -1.39 -2.69
N GLY A 61 1.03 -0.82 -1.49
CA GLY A 61 1.16 0.62 -1.28
C GLY A 61 2.38 1.21 -2.00
N ARG A 62 3.54 0.54 -1.94
CA ARG A 62 4.76 0.94 -2.66
C ARG A 62 4.67 0.74 -4.17
N ASP A 63 3.88 -0.22 -4.64
CA ASP A 63 3.64 -0.45 -6.07
C ASP A 63 2.75 0.67 -6.63
N VAL A 64 1.69 1.04 -5.90
CA VAL A 64 0.83 2.18 -6.24
C VAL A 64 1.62 3.48 -6.21
N ALA A 65 2.48 3.69 -5.21
CA ALA A 65 3.42 4.81 -5.21
C ALA A 65 4.42 4.75 -6.38
N GLY A 66 4.78 3.54 -6.83
CA GLY A 66 5.55 3.28 -8.04
C GLY A 66 4.93 3.84 -9.32
N SER A 67 3.60 4.10 -9.34
CA SER A 67 2.90 4.76 -10.46
C SER A 67 3.50 6.11 -10.85
N THR A 68 4.29 6.75 -9.98
CA THR A 68 5.11 7.90 -10.36
C THR A 68 5.99 7.61 -11.59
N CYS A 69 6.60 6.42 -11.68
CA CYS A 69 7.39 6.04 -12.85
C CYS A 69 6.53 5.85 -14.10
N LEU A 70 5.30 5.33 -13.98
CA LEU A 70 4.34 5.23 -15.08
C LEU A 70 3.99 6.63 -15.61
N LEU A 71 3.63 7.54 -14.71
CA LEU A 71 3.32 8.94 -15.07
C LEU A 71 4.52 9.65 -15.70
N CYS A 72 5.74 9.37 -15.22
CA CYS A 72 6.96 9.82 -15.89
C CYS A 72 7.09 9.23 -17.29
N ARG A 73 6.86 7.94 -17.51
CA ARG A 73 6.93 7.35 -18.86
C ARG A 73 5.92 7.97 -19.82
N LEU A 74 4.73 8.30 -19.33
CA LEU A 74 3.67 8.99 -20.07
C LEU A 74 3.93 10.49 -20.30
N GLY A 75 5.00 11.06 -19.76
CA GLY A 75 5.40 12.45 -20.02
C GLY A 75 4.66 13.50 -19.18
N TYR A 76 3.96 13.11 -18.12
CA TYR A 76 3.20 14.05 -17.27
C TYR A 76 4.06 15.00 -16.42
N PHE A 77 5.38 14.82 -16.45
CA PHE A 77 6.35 15.68 -15.79
C PHE A 77 7.32 16.33 -16.79
N ASP A 78 6.92 16.38 -18.06
CA ASP A 78 7.64 17.14 -19.09
C ASP A 78 7.26 18.61 -19.01
N TYR A 79 8.27 19.48 -18.98
CA TYR A 79 8.14 20.92 -19.11
C TYR A 79 8.92 21.41 -20.34
N GLU A 80 8.59 22.60 -20.81
CA GLU A 80 9.33 23.23 -21.90
C GLU A 80 10.83 23.35 -21.55
N GLY A 81 11.70 23.00 -22.50
CA GLY A 81 13.15 22.98 -22.30
C GLY A 81 13.70 21.83 -21.43
N SER A 82 12.85 20.97 -20.87
CA SER A 82 13.30 19.85 -20.03
C SER A 82 13.69 18.60 -20.85
N ARG A 83 14.68 17.84 -20.36
CA ARG A 83 15.05 16.56 -20.98
C ARG A 83 13.95 15.53 -20.74
N ARG A 84 13.59 14.76 -21.79
CA ARG A 84 12.51 13.76 -21.77
C ARG A 84 12.94 12.36 -21.34
N ASN A 85 14.16 12.20 -20.83
CA ASN A 85 14.58 10.91 -20.28
C ASN A 85 13.98 10.67 -18.90
N LEU A 86 13.80 9.40 -18.53
CA LEU A 86 13.15 8.99 -17.30
C LEU A 86 13.78 9.60 -16.03
N ALA A 87 15.12 9.66 -15.95
CA ALA A 87 15.80 10.20 -14.78
C ALA A 87 15.47 11.69 -14.57
N HIS A 88 15.43 12.45 -15.65
CA HIS A 88 15.06 13.86 -15.61
C HIS A 88 13.57 14.06 -15.27
N ARG A 89 12.68 13.23 -15.82
CA ARG A 89 11.26 13.23 -15.46
C ARG A 89 11.02 12.89 -13.99
N LEU A 90 11.79 11.96 -13.42
CA LEU A 90 11.75 11.66 -11.99
C LEU A 90 12.24 12.83 -11.14
N CYS A 91 13.27 13.55 -11.57
CA CYS A 91 13.71 14.78 -10.91
C CYS A 91 12.59 15.84 -10.89
N ASN A 92 11.91 16.03 -12.02
CA ASN A 92 10.75 16.92 -12.14
C ASN A 92 9.58 16.49 -11.23
N ALA A 93 9.25 15.20 -11.23
CA ALA A 93 8.26 14.61 -10.33
C ALA A 93 8.61 14.86 -8.86
N HIS A 94 9.89 14.75 -8.49
CA HIS A 94 10.35 15.02 -7.13
C HIS A 94 10.20 16.49 -6.73
N LYS A 95 10.44 17.44 -7.66
CA LYS A 95 10.18 18.87 -7.42
C LYS A 95 8.70 19.13 -7.17
N SER A 96 7.82 18.52 -7.96
CA SER A 96 6.35 18.58 -7.75
C SER A 96 5.96 18.01 -6.39
N PHE A 97 6.51 16.87 -6.00
CA PHE A 97 6.29 16.26 -4.69
C PHE A 97 6.74 17.19 -3.55
N LYS A 98 7.95 17.75 -3.63
CA LYS A 98 8.47 18.71 -2.64
C LYS A 98 7.58 19.94 -2.51
N LEU A 99 7.13 20.51 -3.63
CA LEU A 99 6.23 21.66 -3.63
C LEU A 99 4.91 21.32 -2.93
N TRP A 100 4.34 20.15 -3.22
CA TRP A 100 3.13 19.68 -2.54
C TRP A 100 3.36 19.47 -1.03
N CYS A 101 4.48 18.87 -0.63
CA CYS A 101 4.82 18.71 0.79
C CYS A 101 4.93 20.06 1.50
N LEU A 102 5.56 21.06 0.88
CA LEU A 102 5.64 22.41 1.42
C LEU A 102 4.24 23.03 1.60
N ALA A 103 3.38 22.92 0.58
CA ALA A 103 2.02 23.45 0.62
C ALA A 103 1.12 22.75 1.66
N MET A 104 1.35 21.46 1.91
CA MET A 104 0.57 20.65 2.86
C MET A 104 1.22 20.55 4.25
N HIS A 105 2.29 21.31 4.50
CA HIS A 105 3.07 21.30 5.74
C HIS A 105 3.52 19.89 6.15
N LYS A 106 4.03 19.11 5.20
CA LYS A 106 4.57 17.75 5.40
C LYS A 106 6.08 17.73 5.27
N SER A 107 6.73 16.89 6.07
CA SER A 107 8.19 16.73 6.10
C SER A 107 8.60 15.33 5.63
N PRO A 108 8.86 15.13 4.32
CA PRO A 108 9.25 13.84 3.80
C PRO A 108 10.70 13.48 4.18
N GLY A 109 10.96 12.20 4.46
CA GLY A 109 12.31 11.66 4.66
C GLY A 109 13.07 11.37 3.36
N LEU A 110 12.43 11.61 2.21
CA LEU A 110 12.93 11.26 0.88
C LEU A 110 13.86 12.35 0.32
N ARG A 111 15.07 11.97 -0.12
CA ARG A 111 16.08 12.91 -0.64
C ARG A 111 15.81 13.35 -2.08
N TYR A 112 15.55 12.39 -2.97
CA TYR A 112 15.29 12.58 -4.40
C TYR A 112 14.65 11.33 -5.01
N PHE A 113 14.01 11.49 -6.17
CA PHE A 113 13.53 10.36 -6.98
C PHE A 113 14.58 9.95 -8.00
N SER A 114 14.77 8.64 -8.17
CA SER A 114 15.66 8.04 -9.15
C SER A 114 15.12 6.67 -9.58
N PRO A 115 15.58 6.10 -10.71
CA PRO A 115 15.21 4.74 -11.08
C PRO A 115 15.54 3.72 -9.97
N ALA A 116 16.68 3.91 -9.29
CA ALA A 116 17.08 3.08 -8.15
C ALA A 116 16.12 3.23 -6.96
N PHE A 117 15.63 4.43 -6.66
CA PHE A 117 14.62 4.64 -5.62
C PHE A 117 13.31 3.89 -5.91
N PHE A 118 12.96 3.74 -7.19
CA PHE A 118 11.77 2.99 -7.62
C PHE A 118 12.08 1.54 -8.06
N ASN A 119 13.26 1.01 -7.70
CA ASN A 119 13.69 -0.35 -8.00
C ASN A 119 13.56 -0.77 -9.47
N MET A 120 13.77 0.19 -10.37
CA MET A 120 13.62 -0.03 -11.81
C MET A 120 15.00 -0.07 -12.46
N LYS A 121 15.41 -1.26 -12.92
CA LYS A 121 16.67 -1.47 -13.67
C LYS A 121 16.42 -1.36 -15.17
N ARG A 122 15.26 -1.83 -15.63
CA ARG A 122 14.80 -1.79 -17.03
C ARG A 122 13.40 -1.17 -17.09
N LEU A 123 13.03 -0.66 -18.25
CA LEU A 123 11.68 -0.10 -18.47
C LEU A 123 10.57 -1.16 -18.44
N SER A 124 10.93 -2.44 -18.56
CA SER A 124 10.03 -3.59 -18.40
C SER A 124 9.80 -3.98 -16.94
N ASP A 125 10.56 -3.43 -15.99
CA ASP A 125 10.44 -3.80 -14.59
C ASP A 125 9.21 -3.16 -13.96
N TYR A 126 8.61 -3.88 -13.02
CA TYR A 126 7.53 -3.38 -12.18
C TYR A 126 8.08 -2.43 -11.11
N ALA A 127 7.89 -1.12 -11.32
CA ALA A 127 8.43 -0.11 -10.43
C ALA A 127 7.70 -0.10 -9.08
N TRP A 128 8.47 0.03 -7.99
CA TRP A 128 7.94 0.17 -6.63
C TRP A 128 8.84 1.04 -5.78
N SER A 129 8.26 1.88 -4.92
CA SER A 129 9.02 2.85 -4.13
C SER A 129 9.77 2.20 -2.97
N ASN A 130 11.09 2.45 -2.87
CA ASN A 130 11.91 2.08 -1.73
C ASN A 130 11.77 3.10 -0.59
N SER A 131 10.55 3.26 -0.10
CA SER A 131 10.18 4.24 0.93
C SER A 131 9.83 3.57 2.27
N LYS A 132 9.97 4.32 3.36
CA LYS A 132 9.34 3.96 4.64
C LYS A 132 7.82 4.04 4.52
N GLY A 133 7.09 3.43 5.45
CA GLY A 133 5.61 3.45 5.44
C GLY A 133 5.05 4.87 5.45
N SER A 134 5.55 5.72 6.35
CA SER A 134 5.16 7.13 6.42
C SER A 134 5.39 7.88 5.10
N ASP A 135 6.56 7.73 4.49
CA ASP A 135 6.88 8.35 3.20
C ASP A 135 6.02 7.79 2.05
N THR A 136 5.65 6.50 2.12
CA THR A 136 4.73 5.88 1.15
C THR A 136 3.37 6.55 1.23
N MET A 137 2.84 6.81 2.44
CA MET A 137 1.59 7.55 2.60
C MET A 137 1.66 8.99 2.07
N LEU A 138 2.81 9.66 2.22
CA LEU A 138 3.03 10.97 1.62
C LEU A 138 3.05 10.92 0.09
N LEU A 139 3.72 9.93 -0.50
CA LEU A 139 3.74 9.71 -1.95
C LEU A 139 2.33 9.46 -2.49
N LEU A 140 1.54 8.63 -1.80
CA LEU A 140 0.16 8.38 -2.16
C LEU A 140 -0.69 9.65 -2.05
N GLY A 141 -0.56 10.43 -0.97
CA GLY A 141 -1.27 11.71 -0.83
C GLY A 141 -0.94 12.71 -1.94
N TRP A 142 0.33 12.83 -2.30
CA TRP A 142 0.76 13.66 -3.43
C TRP A 142 0.22 13.14 -4.76
N LEU A 143 0.30 11.83 -5.02
CA LEU A 143 -0.23 11.23 -6.24
C LEU A 143 -1.74 11.46 -6.35
N HIS A 144 -2.49 11.27 -5.25
CA HIS A 144 -3.93 11.54 -5.21
C HIS A 144 -4.23 12.99 -5.59
N TRP A 145 -3.51 13.96 -5.02
CA TRP A 145 -3.63 15.37 -5.38
C TRP A 145 -3.30 15.60 -6.87
N PHE A 146 -2.17 15.08 -7.33
CA PHE A 146 -1.67 15.29 -8.69
C PHE A 146 -2.65 14.76 -9.74
N VAL A 147 -3.12 13.52 -9.58
CA VAL A 147 -4.07 12.92 -10.54
C VAL A 147 -5.43 13.60 -10.48
N SER A 148 -5.87 14.05 -9.30
CA SER A 148 -7.12 14.79 -9.14
C SER A 148 -7.07 16.14 -9.84
N ALA A 149 -5.96 16.88 -9.67
CA ALA A 149 -5.74 18.14 -10.35
C ALA A 149 -5.69 17.95 -11.86
N ARG A 150 -4.93 16.96 -12.36
CA ARG A 150 -4.79 16.74 -13.80
C ARG A 150 -6.09 16.29 -14.47
N LEU A 151 -6.97 15.58 -13.76
CA LEU A 151 -8.31 15.23 -14.26
C LEU A 151 -9.21 16.45 -14.51
N GLN A 152 -8.90 17.60 -13.91
CA GLN A 152 -9.66 18.85 -14.03
C GLN A 152 -8.99 19.89 -14.93
N GLN A 153 -7.74 19.64 -15.37
CA GLN A 153 -6.97 20.59 -16.16
C GLN A 153 -7.21 20.46 -17.66
N GLU A 154 -7.12 21.59 -18.36
CA GLU A 154 -7.05 21.68 -19.82
C GLU A 154 -5.59 21.53 -20.32
N PRO A 155 -5.35 21.02 -21.55
CA PRO A 155 -6.32 20.29 -22.39
C PRO A 155 -6.70 18.94 -21.75
N PRO A 156 -7.87 18.35 -22.11
CA PRO A 156 -8.34 17.13 -21.50
C PRO A 156 -7.37 15.97 -21.75
N LEU A 157 -7.33 15.05 -20.79
CA LEU A 157 -6.56 13.82 -20.91
C LEU A 157 -7.08 12.95 -22.06
N PRO A 158 -6.20 12.27 -22.82
CA PRO A 158 -6.60 11.17 -23.69
C PRO A 158 -7.46 10.16 -22.92
N GLN A 159 -8.45 9.56 -23.57
CA GLN A 159 -9.47 8.75 -22.91
C GLN A 159 -8.88 7.59 -22.10
N GLU A 160 -7.85 6.92 -22.63
CA GLU A 160 -7.14 5.84 -21.93
C GLU A 160 -6.47 6.33 -20.64
N HIS A 161 -5.78 7.45 -20.72
CA HIS A 161 -5.13 8.06 -19.56
C HIS A 161 -6.16 8.57 -18.55
N LYS A 162 -7.31 9.08 -19.00
CA LYS A 162 -8.41 9.49 -18.13
C LYS A 162 -8.94 8.32 -17.29
N ARG A 163 -9.06 7.12 -17.88
CA ARG A 163 -9.43 5.90 -17.15
C ARG A 163 -8.37 5.50 -16.13
N LEU A 164 -7.09 5.47 -16.54
CA LEU A 164 -5.96 5.21 -15.63
C LEU A 164 -5.96 6.18 -14.43
N PHE A 165 -6.11 7.48 -14.66
CA PHE A 165 -6.10 8.49 -13.59
C PHE A 165 -7.28 8.33 -12.62
N ARG A 166 -8.48 8.01 -13.12
CA ARG A 166 -9.65 7.74 -12.26
C ARG A 166 -9.45 6.50 -11.40
N LEU A 167 -8.93 5.42 -11.98
CA LEU A 167 -8.59 4.19 -11.24
C LEU A 167 -7.53 4.45 -10.19
N LEU A 168 -6.46 5.18 -10.55
CA LEU A 168 -5.37 5.52 -9.64
C LEU A 168 -5.88 6.39 -8.49
N ARG A 169 -6.69 7.41 -8.79
CA ARG A 169 -7.33 8.26 -7.77
C ARG A 169 -8.18 7.46 -6.80
N SER A 170 -9.09 6.63 -7.30
CA SER A 170 -10.00 5.82 -6.46
C SER A 170 -9.23 4.79 -5.63
N THR A 171 -8.26 4.09 -6.24
CA THR A 171 -7.41 3.13 -5.54
C THR A 171 -6.65 3.82 -4.41
N ILE A 172 -5.99 4.95 -4.68
CA ILE A 172 -5.25 5.66 -3.63
C ILE A 172 -6.19 6.15 -2.52
N HIS A 173 -7.35 6.72 -2.87
CA HIS A 173 -8.32 7.21 -1.89
C HIS A 173 -8.73 6.10 -0.92
N HIS A 174 -9.14 4.92 -1.43
CA HIS A 174 -9.50 3.80 -0.57
C HIS A 174 -8.30 3.26 0.22
N GLY A 175 -7.11 3.28 -0.37
CA GLY A 175 -5.85 2.99 0.32
C GLY A 175 -5.62 3.89 1.55
N GLN A 176 -5.95 5.18 1.45
CA GLN A 176 -5.84 6.12 2.57
C GLN A 176 -6.94 5.91 3.61
N GLN A 177 -8.19 5.69 3.19
CA GLN A 177 -9.32 5.46 4.09
C GLN A 177 -9.12 4.24 5.01
N ILE A 178 -8.45 3.19 4.53
CA ILE A 178 -8.06 2.03 5.35
C ILE A 178 -7.31 2.49 6.61
N PHE A 179 -6.33 3.38 6.46
CA PHE A 179 -5.51 3.86 7.57
C PHE A 179 -6.16 4.98 8.36
N ASP A 180 -6.97 5.82 7.73
CA ASP A 180 -7.77 6.81 8.43
C ASP A 180 -8.71 6.10 9.42
N ILE A 181 -9.35 4.99 9.02
CA ILE A 181 -10.17 4.18 9.93
C ILE A 181 -9.29 3.45 10.95
N ALA A 182 -8.26 2.72 10.51
CA ALA A 182 -7.45 1.90 11.41
C ALA A 182 -6.74 2.70 12.51
N TYR A 183 -6.40 3.97 12.26
CA TYR A 183 -5.66 4.80 13.21
C TYR A 183 -6.47 5.90 13.90
N SER A 184 -7.72 6.14 13.49
CA SER A 184 -8.62 7.05 14.22
C SER A 184 -9.33 6.40 15.40
N HIS A 185 -9.23 5.07 15.53
CA HIS A 185 -9.90 4.31 16.57
C HIS A 185 -8.94 3.87 17.68
N PRO A 186 -9.45 3.62 18.89
CA PRO A 186 -8.70 2.95 19.95
C PRO A 186 -8.40 1.49 19.56
N LEU A 187 -7.88 0.70 20.50
CA LEU A 187 -7.52 -0.71 20.29
C LEU A 187 -8.63 -1.59 19.68
N TRP A 188 -9.89 -1.17 19.82
CA TRP A 188 -11.07 -1.91 19.36
C TRP A 188 -11.81 -1.10 18.30
N LEU A 189 -12.07 -1.75 17.17
CA LEU A 189 -12.83 -1.17 16.08
C LEU A 189 -14.31 -1.51 16.25
N ALA A 190 -15.18 -0.50 16.24
CA ALA A 190 -16.61 -0.73 16.21
C ALA A 190 -16.99 -1.54 14.96
N ARG A 191 -18.06 -2.34 15.05
CA ARG A 191 -18.46 -3.26 13.96
C ARG A 191 -18.65 -2.54 12.62
N GLU A 192 -19.32 -1.40 12.65
CA GLU A 192 -19.60 -0.57 11.46
C GLU A 192 -18.30 -0.09 10.81
N CYS A 193 -17.34 0.34 11.63
CA CYS A 193 -16.01 0.75 11.17
C CYS A 193 -15.20 -0.44 10.63
N GLY A 194 -15.36 -1.63 11.20
CA GLY A 194 -14.78 -2.88 10.68
C GLY A 194 -15.35 -3.26 9.31
N GLN A 195 -16.66 -3.11 9.11
CA GLN A 195 -17.28 -3.32 7.80
C GLN A 195 -16.82 -2.29 6.76
N SER A 196 -16.69 -1.03 7.17
CA SER A 196 -16.16 0.03 6.30
C SER A 196 -14.69 -0.21 5.93
N LEU A 197 -13.86 -0.61 6.90
CA LEU A 197 -12.48 -1.02 6.68
C LEU A 197 -12.37 -2.17 5.67
N TYR A 198 -13.20 -3.20 5.84
CA TYR A 198 -13.30 -4.34 4.91
C TYR A 198 -13.66 -3.88 3.49
N LEU A 199 -14.65 -3.01 3.36
CA LEU A 199 -15.08 -2.48 2.06
C LEU A 199 -13.94 -1.73 1.37
N HIS A 200 -13.25 -0.85 2.10
CA HIS A 200 -12.12 -0.10 1.55
C HIS A 200 -10.93 -1.00 1.18
N LEU A 201 -10.63 -2.03 1.97
CA LEU A 201 -9.64 -3.06 1.62
C LEU A 201 -10.00 -3.74 0.30
N THR A 202 -11.24 -4.18 0.16
CA THR A 202 -11.73 -4.88 -1.04
C THR A 202 -11.65 -3.99 -2.28
N ILE A 203 -12.13 -2.75 -2.19
CA ILE A 203 -12.07 -1.80 -3.31
C ILE A 203 -10.61 -1.46 -3.67
N PHE A 204 -9.73 -1.31 -2.68
CA PHE A 204 -8.31 -1.07 -2.92
C PHE A 204 -7.63 -2.22 -3.68
N LEU A 205 -7.86 -3.46 -3.25
CA LEU A 205 -7.30 -4.66 -3.89
C LEU A 205 -7.82 -4.82 -5.33
N ASN A 206 -9.13 -4.69 -5.53
CA ASN A 206 -9.72 -4.74 -6.86
C ASN A 206 -9.24 -3.57 -7.74
N GLY A 207 -9.10 -2.37 -7.16
CA GLY A 207 -8.53 -1.21 -7.84
C GLY A 207 -7.11 -1.46 -8.35
N TYR A 208 -6.26 -2.13 -7.56
CA TYR A 208 -4.91 -2.52 -7.98
C TYR A 208 -4.93 -3.52 -9.15
N GLN A 209 -5.80 -4.54 -9.12
CA GLN A 209 -5.97 -5.46 -10.23
C GLN A 209 -6.45 -4.75 -11.50
N MET A 210 -7.39 -3.81 -11.35
CA MET A 210 -7.86 -2.99 -12.47
C MET A 210 -6.77 -2.07 -13.02
N LEU A 211 -5.89 -1.54 -12.18
CA LEU A 211 -4.71 -0.79 -12.62
C LEU A 211 -3.76 -1.68 -13.42
N ALA A 212 -3.52 -2.92 -12.99
CA ALA A 212 -2.74 -3.90 -13.74
C ALA A 212 -3.34 -4.17 -15.12
N ARG A 213 -4.65 -4.42 -15.18
CA ARG A 213 -5.37 -4.62 -16.44
C ARG A 213 -5.30 -3.38 -17.34
N GLN A 214 -5.54 -2.19 -16.79
CA GLN A 214 -5.48 -0.95 -17.57
C GLN A 214 -4.06 -0.68 -18.11
N ALA A 215 -3.02 -1.00 -17.35
CA ALA A 215 -1.65 -0.87 -17.84
C ALA A 215 -1.37 -1.85 -18.99
N LEU A 216 -1.86 -3.09 -18.90
CA LEU A 216 -1.77 -4.08 -19.98
C LEU A 216 -2.54 -3.63 -21.23
N ASP A 217 -3.74 -3.07 -21.08
CA ASP A 217 -4.53 -2.51 -22.17
C ASP A 217 -3.76 -1.38 -22.89
N MET A 218 -2.92 -0.64 -22.17
CA MET A 218 -2.02 0.39 -22.72
C MET A 218 -0.68 -0.17 -23.24
N HIS A 219 -0.53 -1.50 -23.35
CA HIS A 219 0.70 -2.21 -23.71
C HIS A 219 1.89 -1.90 -22.78
N MET A 220 1.61 -1.70 -21.49
CA MET A 220 2.61 -1.42 -20.46
C MET A 220 2.59 -2.47 -19.35
N SER A 221 3.67 -3.22 -19.19
CA SER A 221 3.89 -4.08 -18.02
C SER A 221 4.33 -3.21 -16.84
N PHE A 222 3.41 -2.87 -15.92
CA PHE A 222 3.71 -1.91 -14.85
C PHE A 222 3.29 -2.35 -13.44
N PHE A 223 2.19 -3.09 -13.31
CA PHE A 223 1.75 -3.65 -12.03
C PHE A 223 1.88 -5.17 -12.04
N ALA A 224 2.40 -5.74 -10.95
CA ALA A 224 2.56 -7.18 -10.79
C ALA A 224 1.65 -7.68 -9.68
N LEU A 225 0.83 -8.67 -9.98
CA LEU A 225 0.07 -9.38 -8.96
C LEU A 225 1.07 -10.23 -8.14
N LYS A 226 1.10 -10.01 -6.82
CA LYS A 226 2.04 -10.64 -5.89
C LYS A 226 1.25 -11.39 -4.83
N PRO A 227 1.72 -12.53 -4.31
CA PRO A 227 1.05 -13.28 -3.24
C PRO A 227 0.72 -12.46 -1.98
N ASN A 228 1.47 -11.38 -1.72
CA ASN A 228 1.22 -10.47 -0.60
C ASN A 228 -0.14 -9.75 -0.68
N THR A 229 -0.83 -9.75 -1.83
CA THR A 229 -2.23 -9.31 -1.93
C THR A 229 -3.14 -10.14 -1.03
N MET A 230 -2.80 -11.41 -0.79
CA MET A 230 -3.55 -12.31 0.10
C MET A 230 -3.45 -11.89 1.55
N GLY A 231 -2.28 -11.48 2.06
CA GLY A 231 -2.14 -11.08 3.46
C GLY A 231 -3.07 -9.91 3.82
N SER A 232 -3.29 -8.99 2.87
CA SER A 232 -4.29 -7.93 3.00
C SER A 232 -5.74 -8.43 2.89
N GLY A 233 -5.98 -9.50 2.11
CA GLY A 233 -7.26 -10.22 2.06
C GLY A 233 -7.56 -11.06 3.31
N THR A 234 -6.54 -11.59 3.99
CA THR A 234 -6.71 -12.36 5.25
C THR A 234 -7.23 -11.49 6.39
N PHE A 235 -6.94 -10.18 6.37
CA PHE A 235 -7.60 -9.22 7.27
C PHE A 235 -9.09 -9.12 7.00
N ALA A 236 -9.52 -9.38 5.77
CA ALA A 236 -10.89 -9.19 5.32
C ALA A 236 -11.82 -10.34 5.79
N VAL A 237 -11.31 -11.58 5.78
CA VAL A 237 -12.06 -12.81 6.14
C VAL A 237 -12.68 -12.81 7.55
N PRO A 238 -11.99 -12.40 8.63
CA PRO A 238 -12.55 -12.47 9.99
C PRO A 238 -13.73 -11.49 10.25
N PHE A 239 -13.91 -10.44 9.44
CA PHE A 239 -15.00 -9.48 9.62
C PHE A 239 -16.40 -10.09 9.34
N ARG A 240 -16.46 -11.27 8.73
CA ARG A 240 -17.73 -11.88 8.28
C ARG A 240 -18.43 -12.74 9.34
N HIS A 241 -17.69 -13.31 10.32
CA HIS A 241 -18.22 -14.44 11.10
C HIS A 241 -18.29 -14.30 12.64
N HIS A 242 -17.82 -13.22 13.28
CA HIS A 242 -17.83 -13.13 14.76
C HIS A 242 -18.33 -11.80 15.37
N ARG A 243 -18.99 -11.93 16.53
CA ARG A 243 -19.38 -10.85 17.44
C ARG A 243 -18.13 -10.44 18.24
N LEU A 244 -17.68 -9.20 18.09
CA LEU A 244 -16.53 -8.55 18.75
C LEU A 244 -15.15 -8.96 18.21
N TRP A 245 -14.36 -7.97 17.77
CA TRP A 245 -12.96 -8.14 17.38
C TRP A 245 -12.05 -7.03 17.91
N SER A 246 -10.90 -7.44 18.44
CA SER A 246 -9.70 -6.62 18.66
C SER A 246 -8.93 -6.44 17.38
N LEU A 247 -8.58 -5.20 17.07
CA LEU A 247 -7.36 -4.92 16.32
C LEU A 247 -6.25 -4.67 17.35
N THR A 248 -5.63 -5.73 17.85
CA THR A 248 -4.39 -5.56 18.62
C THR A 248 -3.26 -5.18 17.66
N LEU A 249 -3.17 -3.89 17.34
CA LEU A 249 -1.94 -3.28 16.86
C LEU A 249 -1.01 -3.10 18.08
N PRO A 250 0.19 -3.70 18.11
CA PRO A 250 1.16 -3.37 19.14
C PRO A 250 1.66 -1.94 18.88
N TYR A 251 1.19 -0.98 19.66
CA TYR A 251 1.73 0.37 19.68
C TYR A 251 2.98 0.38 20.59
N ILE A 252 4.14 0.69 20.02
CA ILE A 252 5.30 1.17 20.78
C ILE A 252 5.06 2.68 20.99
N HIS A 253 4.88 3.07 22.25
CA HIS A 253 4.71 4.45 22.67
C HIS A 253 5.93 5.29 22.26
N VAL A 254 5.78 6.23 21.32
CA VAL A 254 6.70 7.37 21.19
C VAL A 254 5.96 8.59 21.72
N THR A 255 6.16 8.87 23.00
CA THR A 255 5.72 10.14 23.60
C THR A 255 6.48 11.29 22.95
N SER A 256 5.72 12.20 22.35
CA SER A 256 6.20 13.48 21.88
C SER A 256 6.47 14.39 23.07
N THR A 257 7.74 14.61 23.38
CA THR A 257 8.20 15.83 24.07
C THR A 257 9.35 16.43 23.27
N LYS A 258 9.22 17.72 22.95
CA LYS A 258 10.14 18.51 22.13
C LYS A 258 11.53 18.67 22.78
N MET A 259 12.54 18.82 21.92
CA MET A 259 13.88 19.43 22.11
C MET A 259 14.89 18.69 23.01
N LEU A 260 15.89 18.07 22.38
CA LEU A 260 17.28 18.56 22.30
C LEU A 260 18.13 17.58 21.47
N TRP A 261 18.99 18.13 20.60
CA TRP A 261 20.05 17.39 19.92
C TRP A 261 21.04 16.83 20.94
N GLY A 262 21.51 15.59 20.72
CA GLY A 262 22.67 15.05 21.42
C GLY A 262 22.68 13.53 21.51
N SER A 263 23.55 12.91 20.72
CA SER A 263 24.32 11.70 21.03
C SER A 263 23.58 10.47 21.62
N CYS A 264 23.38 9.45 20.79
CA CYS A 264 23.88 8.09 21.06
C CYS A 264 23.47 7.13 19.94
N ALA A 265 24.44 6.80 19.09
CA ALA A 265 24.42 5.60 18.28
C ALA A 265 24.84 4.42 19.16
N ALA A 266 24.04 3.35 19.21
CA ALA A 266 24.47 1.95 19.26
C ALA A 266 23.30 1.05 19.71
N LEU A 267 23.33 -0.19 19.21
CA LEU A 267 22.61 -1.37 19.68
C LEU A 267 21.13 -1.48 19.27
N LEU A 268 20.90 -2.21 18.17
CA LEU A 268 20.01 -3.38 18.15
C LEU A 268 20.10 -4.05 16.76
N TRP A 269 21.12 -4.88 16.62
CA TRP A 269 21.13 -6.04 15.72
C TRP A 269 21.56 -7.22 16.58
N LEU A 270 20.57 -7.97 17.07
CA LEU A 270 20.60 -9.40 17.36
C LEU A 270 19.14 -9.86 17.36
#